data_AF-A0A9C9X3Y8-F1
#
_entry.id   AF-A0A9C9X3Y8-F1
#
_cell.length_a   1.000
_cell.length_b   1.000
_cell.length_c   1.000
_cell.angle_alpha   90.00
_cell.angle_beta   90.00
_cell.angle_gamma   90.00
#
_symmetry.space_group_name_H-M   'P 1'
#
loop_
_entity.id
_entity.type
_entity.pdbx_description
1 polymer ?
#
loop_
_entity_poly.entity_id
_entity_poly.type
_entity_poly.pdbx_seq_one_letter_code
_entity_poly.pdbx_strand_id
1 'polypeptide(L)' 'MTYTFKELKKKTAAELKEIAAGIEHEAVQGYTQLNKEHLIEAICKALNIDMYE' A
#
# COMPACT_ATOMS: atom_id res chain seq x y z
N MET A 1 -13.45 -4.22 -3.61
CA MET A 1 -12.70 -3.58 -4.71
C MET A 1 -11.25 -3.97 -4.52
N THR A 2 -10.71 -4.83 -5.39
CA THR A 2 -9.31 -5.24 -5.34
C THR A 2 -8.48 -4.10 -5.89
N TYR A 3 -7.69 -3.42 -5.06
CA TYR A 3 -6.79 -2.37 -5.54
C TYR A 3 -5.76 -2.98 -6.50
N THR A 4 -5.43 -2.28 -7.58
CA THR A 4 -4.31 -2.67 -8.46
C THR A 4 -3.06 -1.86 -8.16
N PHE A 5 -1.87 -2.36 -8.50
CA PHE A 5 -0.62 -1.62 -8.34
C PHE A 5 -0.65 -0.25 -9.04
N LYS A 6 -1.23 -0.20 -10.25
CA LYS A 6 -1.38 1.06 -11.01
C LYS A 6 -2.26 2.08 -10.29
N GLU A 7 -3.31 1.65 -9.61
CA GLU A 7 -4.16 2.52 -8.81
C GLU A 7 -3.44 3.03 -7.56
N LEU A 8 -2.75 2.14 -6.83
CA LEU A 8 -1.95 2.53 -5.66
C LEU A 8 -0.84 3.53 -6.05
N LYS A 9 -0.22 3.35 -7.22
CA LYS A 9 0.81 4.26 -7.73
C LYS A 9 0.27 5.66 -8.08
N LYS A 10 -0.97 5.74 -8.54
CA LYS A 10 -1.67 7.01 -8.83
C LYS A 10 -2.09 7.76 -7.57
N LYS A 11 -2.34 7.05 -6.47
CA LYS A 11 -2.71 7.65 -5.18
C LYS A 11 -1.58 8.47 -4.57
N THR A 12 -1.97 9.39 -3.70
CA THR A 12 -1.01 10.18 -2.91
C THR A 12 -0.47 9.36 -1.73
N ALA A 13 0.68 9.77 -1.17
CA ALA A 13 1.21 9.13 0.02
C ALA A 13 0.24 9.21 1.21
N ALA A 14 -0.56 10.26 1.31
CA ALA A 14 -1.57 10.40 2.37
C ALA A 14 -2.67 9.34 2.22
N GLU A 15 -3.26 9.19 1.03
CA GLU A 15 -4.28 8.16 0.78
C GLU A 15 -3.74 6.74 1.00
N LEU A 16 -2.50 6.48 0.58
CA LEU A 16 -1.87 5.19 0.81
C LEU A 16 -1.71 4.92 2.31
N LYS A 17 -1.40 5.93 3.14
CA LYS A 17 -1.32 5.80 4.59
C LYS A 17 -2.68 5.50 5.21
N GLU A 18 -3.76 6.08 4.70
CA GLU A 18 -5.11 5.75 5.15
C GLU A 18 -5.49 4.31 4.81
N ILE A 19 -5.15 3.84 3.60
CA ILE A 19 -5.34 2.44 3.19
C ILE A 19 -4.53 1.52 4.10
N ALA A 20 -3.25 1.83 4.33
CA ALA A 20 -2.36 1.06 5.20
C ALA A 20 -2.85 1.02 6.66
N ALA A 21 -3.42 2.12 7.18
CA ALA A 21 -3.99 2.18 8.52
C ALA A 21 -5.20 1.26 8.71
N GLY A 22 -5.95 1.00 7.63
CA GLY A 22 -7.08 0.07 7.62
C GLY A 22 -6.71 -1.38 7.34
N ILE A 23 -5.42 -1.68 7.11
CA ILE A 23 -4.92 -3.03 6.81
C ILE A 23 -4.19 -3.56 8.05
N GLU A 24 -4.72 -4.63 8.65
CA GLU A 24 -4.06 -5.35 9.73
C GLU A 24 -3.06 -6.37 9.15
N HIS A 25 -1.89 -5.88 8.72
CA HIS A 25 -0.84 -6.73 8.17
C HIS A 25 0.55 -6.26 8.62
N GLU A 26 1.44 -7.21 8.92
CA GLU A 26 2.83 -6.94 9.37
C GLU A 26 3.60 -6.04 8.39
N ALA A 27 3.39 -6.24 7.08
CA ALA A 27 4.06 -5.46 6.04
C ALA A 27 3.75 -3.96 6.09
N VAL A 28 2.55 -3.57 6.55
CA VAL A 28 2.15 -2.16 6.70
C VAL A 28 2.36 -1.64 8.12
N GLN A 29 2.82 -2.45 9.07
CA GLN A 29 3.21 -1.93 10.39
C GLN A 29 4.36 -0.95 10.23
N GLY A 30 4.13 0.30 10.66
CA GLY A 30 5.09 1.39 10.46
C GLY A 30 4.89 2.19 9.17
N TYR A 31 3.74 2.07 8.49
CA TYR A 31 3.35 2.89 7.34
C TYR A 31 3.52 4.42 7.56
N THR A 32 3.59 4.89 8.79
CA THR A 32 3.87 6.30 9.09
C THR A 32 5.28 6.74 8.67
N GLN A 33 6.27 5.83 8.74
CA GLN A 33 7.68 6.05 8.41
C GLN A 33 8.08 5.60 7.01
N LEU A 34 7.22 4.85 6.32
CA LEU A 34 7.49 4.36 4.98
C LEU A 34 7.30 5.48 3.93
N ASN A 35 8.20 5.51 2.94
CA ASN A 35 8.07 6.37 1.77
C ASN A 35 6.97 5.85 0.83
N LYS A 36 6.55 6.68 -0.14
CA LYS A 36 5.46 6.32 -1.08
C LYS A 36 5.68 4.95 -1.75
N GLU A 37 6.87 4.69 -2.26
CA GLU A 37 7.18 3.43 -2.96
C GLU A 37 7.08 2.22 -2.03
N HIS A 38 7.72 2.29 -0.85
CA HIS A 38 7.61 1.23 0.17
C HIS A 38 6.19 1.05 0.72
N LEU A 39 5.38 2.12 0.79
CA LEU A 39 3.98 1.98 1.15
C LEU A 39 3.22 1.14 0.12
N ILE A 40 3.47 1.40 -1.15
CA ILE A 40 2.82 0.66 -2.24
C ILE A 40 3.25 -0.81 -2.18
N GLU A 41 4.54 -1.10 -1.97
CA GLU A 41 5.03 -2.47 -1.75
C GLU A 41 4.38 -3.15 -0.56
N ALA A 42 4.32 -2.48 0.58
CA ALA A 42 3.71 -2.99 1.80
C ALA A 42 2.21 -3.29 1.61
N ILE A 43 1.47 -2.37 0.99
CA ILE A 43 0.05 -2.53 0.71
C ILE A 43 -0.18 -3.64 -0.32
N CYS A 44 0.61 -3.69 -1.40
CA CYS A 44 0.55 -4.77 -2.39
C CYS A 44 0.80 -6.12 -1.74
N LYS A 45 1.82 -6.23 -0.88
CA LYS A 45 2.12 -7.47 -0.16
C LYS A 45 1.00 -7.88 0.80
N ALA A 46 0.44 -6.92 1.53
CA ALA A 46 -0.64 -7.17 2.48
C ALA A 46 -1.97 -7.58 1.81
N LEU A 47 -2.26 -7.01 0.64
CA LEU A 47 -3.47 -7.29 -0.13
C LEU A 47 -3.27 -8.41 -1.17
N ASN A 48 -2.07 -9.01 -1.23
CA ASN A 48 -1.70 -10.02 -2.22
C ASN A 48 -1.91 -9.54 -3.68
N ILE A 49 -1.48 -8.31 -3.97
CA ILE A 49 -1.57 -7.67 -5.30
C ILE A 49 -0.26 -7.87 -6.03
N ASP A 50 -0.34 -8.37 -7.26
CA ASP A 50 0.79 -8.45 -8.17
C ASP A 50 1.29 -7.06 -8.58
N MET A 51 2.57 -6.78 -8.34
CA MET A 51 3.19 -5.49 -8.69
C MET A 51 3.59 -5.38 -10.17
N TYR A 52 3.50 -6.49 -10.92
CA TYR A 52 3.98 -6.59 -12.30
C TYR A 52 2.87 -6.60 -13.36
N GLU A 53 1.59 -6.37 -12.99
CA GLU A 53 0.44 -6.36 -13.91
C GLU A 53 0.16 -4.99 -14.59
#